data_AF-A0A4Q9QPF2-F1
#
_entry.id   AF-A0A4Q9QPF2-F1
#
_cell.length_a   1.000
_cell.length_b   1.000
_cell.length_c   1.000
_cell.angle_alpha   90.00
_cell.angle_beta   90.00
_cell.angle_gamma   90.00
#
_symmetry.space_group_name_H-M   'P 1'
#
loop_
_entity.id
_entity.type
_entity.pdbx_description
1 polymer ?
#
loop_
_entity_poly.entity_id
_entity_poly.type
_entity_poly.pdbx_seq_one_letter_code
_entity_poly.pdbx_strand_id
1 'polypeptide(L)'
;MSKPQLVEAVMFFAEDGSIGKQMFYTEFETLLDGLVKMPVFADQQVRATYVMINARLQIRSAVFFYLDFDESGAPDSGWNIPLQQMAERAGRGPDLGGGPIRLACRSQCPVSWHQMHLWDPSLVAGKNDLALLRDTVKHNSLGILIREEEAKTVAPERLQVASEEQWYAAAPSRELAEKLADRLSRDYRQKAAQLVKQQRERLASLNQEHQAELARVAAHGEAQIAEMQGQIQALRQQETLSQTLKTQLTEQLAVQQREHDEMAVRLRETERHARTEREALREQFDEELRARIIATQAAAEEQTRRREAEASQRGAYQVLERLAGQGVVFVVFHPGAGHLTVPLQDVDRYLASPLTYAASKCFVPETQYRQWLEHYQRPRCDGLQADGQRCDVAVERIETPGRFVLGDSNCCMVHKAAARLRTVG
;
A
#
# COMPACT_ATOMS: atom_id res chain seq x y z
N MET A 1 0.54 -65.25 -37.30
CA MET A 1 0.41 -63.94 -37.98
C MET A 1 1.42 -63.00 -37.34
N SER A 2 2.53 -62.73 -38.02
CA SER A 2 3.58 -61.83 -37.53
C SER A 2 2.99 -60.41 -37.47
N LYS A 3 3.02 -59.75 -36.30
CA LYS A 3 2.71 -58.31 -36.23
C LYS A 3 3.74 -57.60 -37.13
N PRO A 4 3.32 -56.76 -38.09
CA PRO A 4 4.29 -56.01 -38.89
C PRO A 4 5.11 -55.15 -37.93
N GLN A 5 6.43 -55.30 -37.95
CA GLN A 5 7.32 -54.44 -37.19
C GLN A 5 7.21 -53.03 -37.77
N LEU A 6 6.68 -52.11 -36.95
CA LEU A 6 6.60 -50.68 -37.26
C LEU A 6 7.67 -49.97 -36.45
N VAL A 7 8.37 -49.05 -37.10
CA VAL A 7 9.37 -48.18 -36.47
C VAL A 7 8.73 -46.81 -36.25
N GLU A 8 8.89 -46.28 -35.05
CA GLU A 8 8.33 -45.01 -34.61
C GLU A 8 9.41 -43.94 -34.63
N ALA A 9 9.14 -42.82 -35.31
CA ALA A 9 10.09 -41.74 -35.46
C ALA A 9 9.41 -40.37 -35.42
N VAL A 10 10.19 -39.35 -35.05
CA VAL A 10 9.77 -37.94 -35.02
C VAL A 10 10.66 -37.12 -35.94
N MET A 11 10.04 -36.28 -36.77
CA MET A 11 10.71 -35.42 -37.74
C MET A 11 10.39 -33.96 -37.45
N PHE A 12 11.42 -33.11 -37.35
CA PHE A 12 11.31 -31.68 -37.07
C PHE A 12 11.50 -30.88 -38.37
N PHE A 13 10.57 -29.96 -38.62
CA PHE A 13 10.62 -29.04 -39.75
C PHE A 13 11.39 -27.78 -39.37
N ALA A 14 12.32 -27.37 -40.23
CA ALA A 14 12.99 -26.08 -40.15
C ALA A 14 12.05 -24.96 -40.62
N GLU A 15 12.46 -23.71 -40.39
CA GLU A 15 11.75 -22.50 -40.85
C GLU A 15 11.53 -22.52 -42.38
N ASP A 16 12.52 -23.02 -43.13
CA ASP A 16 12.49 -23.15 -44.59
C ASP A 16 11.50 -24.22 -45.11
N GLY A 17 10.91 -25.02 -44.23
CA GLY A 17 9.99 -26.11 -44.56
C GLY A 17 10.68 -27.43 -44.96
N SER A 18 12.01 -27.51 -44.87
CA SER A 18 12.76 -28.76 -44.97
C SER A 18 12.76 -29.51 -43.63
N ILE A 19 13.00 -30.83 -43.64
CA ILE A 19 13.18 -31.60 -42.41
C ILE A 19 14.62 -31.41 -41.93
N GLY A 20 14.79 -30.65 -40.85
CA GLY A 20 16.10 -30.30 -40.29
C GLY A 20 16.66 -31.39 -39.37
N LYS A 21 15.80 -32.16 -38.70
CA LYS A 21 16.22 -33.21 -37.77
C LYS A 21 15.23 -34.38 -37.72
N GLN A 22 15.76 -35.58 -37.56
CA GLN A 22 14.99 -36.82 -37.38
C GLN A 22 15.55 -37.57 -36.18
N MET A 23 14.69 -38.22 -35.42
CA MET A 23 15.08 -39.05 -34.27
C MET A 23 14.07 -40.17 -34.05
N PHE A 24 14.47 -41.22 -33.33
CA PHE A 24 13.54 -42.27 -32.91
C PHE A 24 12.57 -41.75 -31.85
N TYR A 25 11.41 -42.38 -31.73
CA TYR A 25 10.43 -41.99 -30.69
C TYR A 25 11.01 -42.09 -29.28
N THR A 26 11.84 -43.10 -28.99
CA THR A 26 12.54 -43.23 -27.70
C THR A 26 13.50 -42.08 -27.42
N GLU A 27 14.16 -41.54 -28.44
CA GLU A 27 15.04 -40.37 -28.29
C GLU A 27 14.21 -39.10 -28.07
N PHE A 28 13.04 -39.02 -28.71
CA PHE A 28 12.10 -37.93 -28.49
C PHE A 28 11.51 -37.94 -27.07
N GLU A 29 11.18 -39.11 -26.51
CA GLU A 29 10.76 -39.25 -25.11
C GLU A 29 11.83 -38.72 -24.14
N THR A 30 13.11 -39.05 -24.39
CA THR A 30 14.21 -38.51 -23.56
C THR A 30 14.38 -36.99 -23.69
N LEU A 31 13.98 -36.42 -24.83
CA LEU A 31 13.96 -34.96 -25.03
C LEU A 31 12.82 -34.33 -24.21
N LEU A 32 11.63 -34.93 -24.20
CA LEU A 32 10.49 -34.48 -23.39
C LEU A 32 10.74 -34.60 -21.89
N ASP A 33 11.48 -35.63 -21.45
CA ASP A 33 11.90 -35.80 -20.06
C ASP A 33 12.97 -34.77 -19.62
N GLY A 34 13.41 -33.88 -20.52
CA GLY A 34 14.36 -32.80 -20.23
C GLY A 34 15.81 -33.26 -20.05
N LEU A 35 16.11 -34.53 -20.37
CA LEU A 35 17.47 -35.08 -20.31
C LEU A 35 18.38 -34.52 -21.42
N VAL A 36 17.78 -34.09 -22.54
CA VAL A 36 18.49 -33.53 -23.70
C VAL A 36 17.85 -32.22 -24.11
N LYS A 37 18.65 -31.14 -24.16
CA LYS A 37 18.21 -29.82 -24.62
C LYS A 37 18.62 -29.56 -26.07
N MET A 38 17.78 -28.85 -26.81
CA MET A 38 18.00 -28.48 -28.22
C MET A 38 18.12 -26.95 -28.35
N PRO A 39 19.31 -26.38 -28.13
CA PRO A 39 19.49 -24.92 -28.20
C PRO A 39 19.28 -24.35 -29.61
N VAL A 40 19.29 -25.18 -30.65
CA VAL A 40 19.00 -24.79 -32.05
C VAL A 40 17.56 -24.31 -32.23
N PHE A 41 16.65 -24.72 -31.34
CA PHE A 41 15.24 -24.37 -31.38
C PHE A 41 14.82 -23.50 -30.19
N ALA A 42 15.77 -22.89 -29.47
CA ALA A 42 15.47 -22.08 -28.30
C ALA A 42 14.54 -20.90 -28.64
N ASP A 43 13.52 -20.68 -27.80
CA ASP A 43 12.50 -19.64 -27.97
C ASP A 43 11.73 -19.70 -29.31
N GLN A 44 11.54 -20.91 -29.85
CA GLN A 44 10.81 -21.13 -31.10
C GLN A 44 9.72 -22.19 -30.97
N GLN A 45 8.58 -21.94 -31.63
CA GLN A 45 7.56 -22.95 -31.88
C GLN A 45 7.94 -23.77 -33.12
N VAL A 46 8.30 -25.03 -32.92
CA VAL A 46 8.73 -25.93 -33.99
C VAL A 46 7.58 -26.80 -34.47
N ARG A 47 7.48 -26.96 -35.79
CA ARG A 47 6.58 -27.93 -36.43
C ARG A 47 7.23 -29.30 -36.42
N ALA A 48 6.58 -30.28 -35.82
CA ALA A 48 7.04 -31.66 -35.78
C ALA A 48 5.99 -32.63 -36.33
N THR A 49 6.44 -33.77 -36.80
CA THR A 49 5.58 -34.86 -37.25
C THR A 49 6.05 -36.19 -36.69
N TYR A 50 5.12 -36.89 -36.04
CA TYR A 50 5.31 -38.27 -35.61
C TYR A 50 4.87 -39.21 -36.73
N VAL A 51 5.71 -40.19 -37.07
CA VAL A 51 5.46 -41.14 -38.17
C VAL A 51 5.70 -42.58 -37.72
N MET A 52 4.82 -43.48 -38.17
CA MET A 52 5.04 -44.93 -38.08
C MET A 52 5.43 -45.46 -39.45
N ILE A 53 6.61 -46.06 -39.55
CA ILE A 53 7.22 -46.51 -40.80
C ILE A 53 7.27 -48.04 -40.80
N ASN A 54 6.86 -48.67 -41.91
CA ASN A 54 6.98 -50.12 -42.05
C ASN A 54 8.38 -50.54 -42.53
N ALA A 55 8.67 -51.84 -42.48
CA ALA A 55 9.94 -52.41 -42.97
C ALA A 55 10.20 -52.23 -44.49
N ARG A 56 9.33 -51.54 -45.24
CA ARG A 56 9.52 -51.18 -46.65
C ARG A 56 9.73 -49.67 -46.85
N LEU A 57 10.04 -48.92 -45.79
CA LEU A 57 10.17 -47.46 -45.81
C LEU A 57 8.91 -46.74 -46.30
N GLN A 58 7.73 -47.29 -45.99
CA GLN A 58 6.45 -46.66 -46.26
C GLN A 58 5.83 -46.17 -44.95
N ILE A 59 5.37 -44.92 -44.96
CA ILE A 59 4.66 -44.31 -43.84
C ILE A 59 3.26 -44.94 -43.75
N ARG A 60 2.91 -45.47 -42.58
CA ARG A 60 1.58 -46.03 -42.29
C ARG A 60 0.67 -45.01 -41.60
N SER A 61 1.23 -44.18 -40.73
CA SER A 61 0.51 -43.12 -40.05
C SER A 61 1.40 -41.90 -39.81
N ALA A 62 0.79 -40.72 -39.80
CA ALA A 62 1.44 -39.45 -39.52
C ALA A 62 0.57 -38.56 -38.62
N VAL A 63 1.18 -37.94 -37.61
CA VAL A 63 0.54 -37.00 -36.68
C VAL A 63 1.33 -35.69 -36.68
N PHE A 64 0.67 -34.59 -37.01
CA PHE A 64 1.27 -33.27 -37.21
C PHE A 64 1.04 -32.38 -35.99
N PHE A 65 2.09 -32.03 -35.24
CA PHE A 65 1.97 -31.28 -33.99
C PHE A 65 2.98 -30.14 -33.86
N TYR A 66 2.65 -29.18 -33.00
CA TYR A 66 3.55 -28.12 -32.56
C TYR A 66 4.23 -28.52 -31.25
N LEU A 67 5.50 -28.15 -31.14
CA LEU A 67 6.28 -28.26 -29.91
C LEU A 67 6.98 -26.93 -29.66
N ASP A 68 6.69 -26.34 -28.51
CA ASP A 68 7.29 -25.08 -28.07
C ASP A 68 8.52 -25.37 -27.22
N PHE A 69 9.58 -24.59 -27.45
CA PHE A 69 10.84 -24.68 -26.71
C PHE A 69 11.07 -23.40 -25.91
N ASP A 70 11.59 -23.55 -24.69
CA ASP A 70 11.96 -22.44 -23.82
C ASP A 70 13.29 -21.77 -24.23
N GLU A 71 13.68 -20.70 -23.52
CA GLU A 71 14.94 -19.97 -23.72
C GLU A 71 16.19 -20.87 -23.57
N SER A 72 16.08 -22.00 -22.86
CA SER A 72 17.16 -22.96 -22.65
C SER A 72 17.18 -24.08 -23.69
N GLY A 73 16.24 -24.09 -24.63
CA GLY A 73 16.04 -25.15 -25.62
C GLY A 73 15.45 -26.43 -25.03
N ALA A 74 14.79 -26.37 -23.87
CA ALA A 74 14.00 -27.46 -23.34
C ALA A 74 12.56 -27.38 -23.88
N PRO A 75 11.92 -28.51 -24.22
CA PRO A 75 10.53 -28.50 -24.65
C PRO A 75 9.59 -28.08 -23.51
N ASP A 76 8.42 -27.55 -23.85
CA ASP A 76 7.39 -27.20 -22.87
C ASP A 76 7.02 -28.40 -21.97
N SER A 77 7.24 -28.22 -20.67
CA SER A 77 6.91 -29.20 -19.62
C SER A 77 5.42 -29.55 -19.53
N GLY A 78 4.54 -28.70 -20.07
CA GLY A 78 3.10 -28.93 -20.14
C GLY A 78 2.65 -29.76 -21.34
N TRP A 79 3.55 -30.10 -22.26
CA TRP A 79 3.21 -30.82 -23.49
C TRP A 79 2.87 -32.29 -23.19
N ASN A 80 1.62 -32.69 -23.48
CA ASN A 80 1.14 -34.05 -23.24
C ASN A 80 0.16 -34.48 -24.34
N ILE A 81 0.69 -34.81 -25.52
CA ILE A 81 -0.09 -35.32 -26.64
C ILE A 81 0.16 -36.82 -26.80
N PRO A 82 -0.87 -37.68 -26.76
CA PRO A 82 -0.71 -39.13 -26.89
C PRO A 82 -0.51 -39.54 -28.37
N LEU A 83 0.70 -39.31 -28.90
CA LEU A 83 1.03 -39.49 -30.32
C LEU A 83 0.72 -40.89 -30.86
N GLN A 84 1.04 -41.95 -30.12
CA GLN A 84 0.75 -43.33 -30.52
C GLN A 84 -0.76 -43.59 -30.66
N GLN A 85 -1.56 -43.19 -29.66
CA GLN A 85 -3.02 -43.38 -29.68
C GLN A 85 -3.69 -42.57 -30.80
N MET A 86 -3.16 -41.35 -31.06
CA MET A 86 -3.63 -40.52 -32.16
C MET A 86 -3.32 -41.14 -33.51
N ALA A 87 -2.13 -41.73 -33.69
CA ALA A 87 -1.75 -42.42 -34.91
C ALA A 87 -2.61 -43.67 -35.20
N GLU A 88 -2.98 -44.42 -34.17
CA GLU A 88 -3.85 -45.60 -34.30
C GLU A 88 -5.30 -45.23 -34.68
N ARG A 89 -5.84 -44.17 -34.05
CA ARG A 89 -7.23 -43.72 -34.23
C ARG A 89 -7.40 -42.70 -35.35
N ALA A 90 -6.30 -42.26 -35.97
CA ALA A 90 -6.29 -41.31 -37.07
C ALA A 90 -7.16 -41.75 -38.25
N GLY A 91 -7.78 -40.75 -38.89
CA GLY A 91 -8.63 -40.92 -40.06
C GLY A 91 -7.83 -41.28 -41.31
N ARG A 92 -8.52 -41.55 -42.42
CA ARG A 92 -7.87 -41.86 -43.70
C ARG A 92 -7.29 -40.59 -44.31
N GLY A 93 -6.01 -40.64 -44.66
CA GLY A 93 -5.26 -39.62 -45.38
C GLY A 93 -4.88 -40.06 -46.81
N PRO A 94 -4.09 -39.24 -47.52
CA PRO A 94 -3.65 -39.52 -48.89
C PRO A 94 -2.70 -40.73 -48.96
N ASP A 95 -2.58 -41.34 -50.15
CA ASP A 95 -1.64 -42.43 -50.38
C ASP A 95 -0.23 -41.90 -50.66
N LEU A 96 0.76 -42.38 -49.91
CA LEU A 96 2.18 -42.03 -50.07
C LEU A 96 3.03 -43.13 -50.74
N GLY A 97 2.38 -44.05 -51.46
CA GLY A 97 3.03 -45.13 -52.22
C GLY A 97 2.96 -46.50 -51.56
N GLY A 98 2.05 -46.68 -50.60
CA GLY A 98 1.86 -47.93 -49.85
C GLY A 98 0.40 -48.19 -49.42
N GLY A 99 -0.54 -47.43 -49.97
CA GLY A 99 -1.93 -47.33 -49.54
C GLY A 99 -2.20 -46.04 -48.75
N PRO A 100 -3.49 -45.70 -48.54
CA PRO A 100 -3.87 -44.51 -47.78
C PRO A 100 -3.29 -44.57 -46.37
N ILE A 101 -2.53 -43.54 -45.98
CA ILE A 101 -1.96 -43.44 -44.63
C ILE A 101 -3.05 -43.07 -43.63
N ARG A 102 -2.82 -43.33 -42.34
CA ARG A 102 -3.61 -42.70 -41.28
C ARG A 102 -3.06 -41.30 -40.99
N LEU A 103 -3.90 -40.28 -41.06
CA LEU A 103 -3.50 -38.89 -40.88
C LEU A 103 -4.23 -38.28 -39.69
N ALA A 104 -3.47 -37.71 -38.76
CA ALA A 104 -3.98 -36.78 -37.76
C ALA A 104 -3.33 -35.41 -37.96
N CYS A 105 -4.15 -34.43 -38.30
CA CYS A 105 -3.78 -33.03 -38.46
C CYS A 105 -4.87 -32.17 -37.81
N ARG A 106 -4.69 -30.84 -37.80
CA ARG A 106 -5.65 -29.92 -37.18
C ARG A 106 -7.07 -30.08 -37.73
N SER A 107 -7.22 -30.25 -39.04
CA SER A 107 -8.52 -30.48 -39.70
C SER A 107 -9.06 -31.91 -39.51
N GLN A 108 -8.22 -32.88 -39.19
CA GLN A 108 -8.56 -34.30 -39.04
C GLN A 108 -8.06 -34.86 -37.70
N CYS A 109 -8.50 -34.26 -36.59
CA CYS A 109 -8.11 -34.70 -35.25
C CYS A 109 -9.13 -35.72 -34.67
N PRO A 110 -8.71 -36.91 -34.24
CA PRO A 110 -9.59 -37.88 -33.56
C PRO A 110 -10.14 -37.38 -32.22
N VAL A 111 -9.46 -36.43 -31.57
CA VAL A 111 -9.77 -35.93 -30.22
C VAL A 111 -9.74 -34.39 -30.22
N SER A 112 -10.91 -33.76 -30.14
CA SER A 112 -11.07 -32.31 -30.41
C SER A 112 -10.24 -31.39 -29.52
N TRP A 113 -9.94 -31.74 -28.26
CA TRP A 113 -9.15 -30.87 -27.37
C TRP A 113 -7.66 -30.77 -27.75
N HIS A 114 -7.11 -31.75 -28.49
CA HIS A 114 -5.73 -31.67 -28.98
C HIS A 114 -5.59 -30.84 -30.26
N GLN A 115 -6.70 -30.37 -30.85
CA GLN A 115 -6.71 -29.69 -32.15
C GLN A 115 -5.85 -28.42 -32.19
N MET A 116 -5.74 -27.69 -31.07
CA MET A 116 -4.94 -26.45 -30.99
C MET A 116 -3.43 -26.68 -31.10
N HIS A 117 -2.96 -27.88 -30.74
CA HIS A 117 -1.55 -28.24 -30.80
C HIS A 117 -1.17 -28.97 -32.09
N LEU A 118 -2.11 -29.12 -33.03
CA LEU A 118 -1.88 -29.75 -34.32
C LEU A 118 -1.81 -28.71 -35.43
N TRP A 119 -1.12 -29.06 -36.51
CA TRP A 119 -1.08 -28.25 -37.73
C TRP A 119 -1.55 -29.03 -38.95
N ASP A 120 -1.92 -28.31 -40.01
CA ASP A 120 -2.34 -28.91 -41.27
C ASP A 120 -1.18 -28.88 -42.28
N PRO A 121 -0.77 -30.03 -42.85
CA PRO A 121 0.27 -30.07 -43.87
C PRO A 121 -0.20 -29.45 -45.18
N SER A 122 0.69 -28.74 -45.86
CA SER A 122 0.43 -28.19 -47.20
C SER A 122 0.51 -29.29 -48.26
N LEU A 123 -0.51 -29.32 -49.13
CA LEU A 123 -0.59 -30.20 -50.31
C LEU A 123 -0.36 -29.44 -51.64
N VAL A 124 0.06 -28.18 -51.58
CA VAL A 124 0.24 -27.34 -52.77
C VAL A 124 1.45 -27.81 -53.59
N ALA A 125 1.31 -27.85 -54.92
CA ALA A 125 2.39 -28.18 -55.83
C ALA A 125 3.57 -27.22 -55.64
N GLY A 126 4.73 -27.73 -55.18
CA GLY A 126 5.93 -26.96 -54.87
C GLY A 126 6.30 -26.89 -53.37
N LYS A 127 5.32 -27.05 -52.46
CA LYS A 127 5.52 -27.18 -51.00
C LYS A 127 4.61 -28.27 -50.45
N ASN A 128 4.95 -29.52 -50.80
CA ASN A 128 4.18 -30.69 -50.36
C ASN A 128 4.92 -31.37 -49.19
N ASP A 129 4.47 -31.08 -47.97
CA ASP A 129 5.11 -31.55 -46.73
C ASP A 129 5.05 -33.09 -46.63
N LEU A 130 3.97 -33.70 -47.14
CA LEU A 130 3.81 -35.15 -47.17
C LEU A 130 4.73 -35.84 -48.19
N ALA A 131 4.96 -35.21 -49.34
CA ALA A 131 5.94 -35.70 -50.31
C ALA A 131 7.36 -35.61 -49.74
N LEU A 132 7.68 -34.52 -49.04
CA LEU A 132 8.97 -34.31 -48.40
C LEU A 132 9.23 -35.34 -47.27
N LEU A 133 8.21 -35.64 -46.46
CA LEU A 133 8.26 -36.73 -45.47
C LEU A 133 8.50 -38.09 -46.13
N ARG A 134 7.75 -38.42 -47.18
CA ARG A 134 7.92 -39.68 -47.93
C ARG A 134 9.33 -39.81 -48.49
N ASP A 135 9.83 -38.76 -49.12
CA ASP A 135 11.15 -38.78 -49.75
C ASP A 135 12.23 -38.89 -48.68
N THR A 136 12.08 -38.21 -47.55
CA THR A 136 13.00 -38.29 -46.41
C THR A 136 13.04 -39.69 -45.79
N VAL A 137 11.90 -40.35 -45.62
CA VAL A 137 11.83 -41.75 -45.17
C VAL A 137 12.51 -42.70 -46.16
N LYS A 138 12.38 -42.45 -47.47
CA LYS A 138 13.08 -43.22 -48.51
C LYS A 138 14.60 -43.05 -48.49
N HIS A 139 15.10 -41.86 -48.14
CA HIS A 139 16.54 -41.64 -47.96
C HIS A 139 17.10 -42.40 -46.74
N ASN A 140 16.23 -42.85 -45.83
CA ASN A 140 16.55 -43.72 -44.71
C ASN A 140 17.68 -43.21 -43.81
N SER A 141 17.68 -41.91 -43.49
CA SER A 141 18.67 -41.31 -42.59
C SER A 141 18.66 -41.91 -41.18
N LEU A 142 17.55 -42.54 -40.78
CA LEU A 142 17.38 -43.25 -39.50
C LEU A 142 17.90 -44.69 -39.51
N GLY A 143 18.38 -45.22 -40.65
CA GLY A 143 18.96 -46.55 -40.73
C GLY A 143 17.97 -47.70 -40.47
N ILE A 144 16.70 -47.52 -40.85
CA ILE A 144 15.63 -48.51 -40.69
C ILE A 144 15.96 -49.76 -41.53
N LEU A 145 15.93 -50.92 -40.89
CA LEU A 145 16.22 -52.21 -41.53
C LEU A 145 15.06 -52.63 -42.46
N ILE A 146 15.35 -52.78 -43.75
CA ILE A 146 14.37 -53.19 -44.75
C ILE A 146 14.18 -54.71 -44.71
N ARG A 147 12.93 -55.18 -44.66
CA ARG A 147 12.59 -56.61 -44.76
C ARG A 147 11.63 -56.82 -45.93
N GLU A 148 12.05 -57.59 -46.93
CA GLU A 148 11.20 -58.02 -48.04
C GLU A 148 10.20 -59.07 -47.52
N GLU A 149 8.91 -58.77 -47.56
CA GLU A 149 7.83 -59.68 -47.15
C GLU A 149 6.90 -59.82 -48.37
N GLU A 150 6.76 -61.00 -48.98
CA GLU A 150 6.03 -61.21 -50.25
C GLU A 150 4.52 -60.86 -50.16
N ALA A 151 3.99 -60.09 -51.11
CA ALA A 151 2.57 -59.71 -51.15
C ALA A 151 1.71 -60.80 -51.82
N LYS A 152 0.69 -61.33 -51.11
CA LYS A 152 -0.28 -62.30 -51.64
C LYS A 152 -1.28 -61.63 -52.60
N THR A 153 -1.29 -62.05 -53.86
CA THR A 153 -2.33 -61.76 -54.86
C THR A 153 -3.46 -62.79 -54.78
N VAL A 154 -4.71 -62.36 -54.98
CA VAL A 154 -5.92 -63.22 -54.98
C VAL A 154 -6.33 -63.50 -56.44
N ALA A 155 -6.56 -64.77 -56.78
CA ALA A 155 -6.78 -65.27 -58.14
C ALA A 155 -8.24 -65.11 -58.68
N PRO A 156 -8.45 -65.00 -60.00
CA PRO A 156 -9.70 -64.59 -60.65
C PRO A 156 -10.61 -65.79 -61.03
N GLU A 157 -10.99 -66.63 -60.08
CA GLU A 157 -11.75 -67.88 -60.36
C GLU A 157 -13.28 -67.75 -60.22
N ARG A 158 -13.84 -66.53 -60.19
CA ARG A 158 -15.28 -66.28 -59.94
C ARG A 158 -16.04 -65.64 -61.11
N LEU A 159 -15.73 -66.02 -62.34
CA LEU A 159 -16.52 -65.61 -63.51
C LEU A 159 -16.90 -66.85 -64.32
N GLN A 160 -18.17 -67.27 -64.23
CA GLN A 160 -18.77 -68.26 -65.13
C GLN A 160 -19.65 -67.54 -66.17
N VAL A 161 -19.32 -67.76 -67.44
CA VAL A 161 -20.03 -67.29 -68.64
C VAL A 161 -21.00 -68.38 -69.07
N ALA A 162 -22.27 -68.04 -69.31
CA ALA A 162 -23.26 -68.97 -69.88
C ALA A 162 -23.05 -69.10 -71.41
N SER A 163 -23.16 -70.32 -71.91
CA SER A 163 -22.92 -70.73 -73.30
C SER A 163 -24.08 -70.39 -74.24
N GLU A 164 -23.73 -69.94 -75.45
CA GLU A 164 -24.62 -69.74 -76.61
C GLU A 164 -25.11 -71.09 -77.16
N GLU A 165 -26.39 -71.40 -76.94
CA GLU A 165 -27.07 -72.47 -77.67
C GLU A 165 -28.09 -71.88 -78.65
N GLN A 166 -27.72 -71.97 -79.94
CA GLN A 166 -28.59 -72.33 -81.06
C GLN A 166 -29.77 -71.39 -81.38
N TRP A 167 -29.46 -70.30 -82.08
CA TRP A 167 -30.44 -69.58 -82.89
C TRP A 167 -30.71 -70.33 -84.20
N TYR A 168 -31.68 -71.24 -84.19
CA TYR A 168 -32.38 -71.67 -85.41
C TYR A 168 -33.90 -71.57 -85.19
N ALA A 169 -34.49 -70.48 -85.67
CA ALA A 169 -35.94 -70.39 -85.83
C ALA A 169 -36.35 -71.09 -87.13
N ALA A 170 -36.92 -72.29 -87.03
CA ALA A 170 -37.77 -72.82 -88.09
C ALA A 170 -39.00 -71.91 -88.20
N ALA A 171 -39.24 -71.31 -89.38
CA ALA A 171 -40.34 -70.37 -89.57
C ALA A 171 -41.70 -71.05 -89.29
N PRO A 172 -42.40 -70.71 -88.20
CA PRO A 172 -43.86 -70.77 -88.23
C PRO A 172 -44.30 -69.62 -89.15
N SER A 173 -45.51 -69.67 -89.72
CA SER A 173 -46.09 -68.54 -90.46
C SER A 173 -45.73 -67.20 -89.78
N ARG A 174 -45.13 -66.25 -90.53
CA ARG A 174 -44.68 -64.93 -90.02
C ARG A 174 -45.73 -64.28 -89.11
N GLU A 175 -47.01 -64.48 -89.43
CA GLU A 175 -48.17 -63.98 -88.67
C GLU A 175 -48.33 -64.57 -87.26
N LEU A 176 -47.97 -65.84 -87.04
CA LEU A 176 -48.03 -66.49 -85.72
C LEU A 176 -46.86 -66.03 -84.83
N ALA A 177 -45.67 -65.89 -85.42
CA ALA A 177 -44.50 -65.34 -84.72
C ALA A 177 -44.71 -63.87 -84.35
N GLU A 178 -45.31 -63.07 -85.23
CA GLU A 178 -45.63 -61.67 -84.99
C GLU A 178 -46.71 -61.50 -83.91
N LYS A 179 -47.77 -62.32 -83.91
CA LYS A 179 -48.80 -62.32 -82.85
C LYS A 179 -48.24 -62.76 -81.48
N LEU A 180 -47.31 -63.72 -81.44
CA LEU A 180 -46.65 -64.14 -80.20
C LEU A 180 -45.68 -63.07 -79.70
N ALA A 181 -44.91 -62.43 -80.59
CA ALA A 181 -44.04 -61.31 -80.26
C ALA A 181 -44.84 -60.10 -79.74
N ASP A 182 -46.01 -59.82 -80.31
CA ASP A 182 -46.91 -58.76 -79.86
C ASP A 182 -47.49 -59.04 -78.46
N ARG A 183 -47.91 -60.28 -78.17
CA ARG A 183 -48.37 -60.67 -76.82
C ARG A 183 -47.25 -60.53 -75.80
N LEU A 184 -46.07 -61.08 -76.10
CA LEU A 184 -44.90 -60.98 -75.23
C LEU A 184 -44.50 -59.51 -75.01
N SER A 185 -44.50 -58.69 -76.06
CA SER A 185 -44.21 -57.25 -75.97
C SER A 185 -45.20 -56.50 -75.08
N ARG A 186 -46.50 -56.82 -75.16
CA ARG A 186 -47.52 -56.27 -74.25
C ARG A 186 -47.29 -56.70 -72.81
N ASP A 187 -46.98 -57.96 -72.57
CA ASP A 187 -46.69 -58.49 -71.23
C ASP A 187 -45.42 -57.87 -70.64
N TYR A 188 -44.36 -57.72 -71.43
CA TYR A 188 -43.13 -57.02 -71.02
C TYR A 188 -43.38 -55.55 -70.72
N ARG A 189 -44.20 -54.86 -71.53
CA ARG A 189 -44.60 -53.46 -71.26
C ARG A 189 -45.41 -53.33 -69.98
N GLN A 190 -46.32 -54.24 -69.70
CA GLN A 190 -47.10 -54.24 -68.46
C GLN A 190 -46.22 -54.51 -67.24
N LYS A 191 -45.32 -55.49 -67.30
CA LYS A 191 -44.34 -55.77 -66.24
C LYS A 191 -43.38 -54.59 -66.04
N ALA A 192 -42.89 -53.97 -67.11
CA ALA A 192 -42.06 -52.78 -67.03
C ALA A 192 -42.81 -51.60 -66.40
N ALA A 193 -44.07 -51.37 -66.78
CA ALA A 193 -44.90 -50.33 -66.18
C ALA A 193 -45.16 -50.58 -64.68
N GLN A 194 -45.39 -51.83 -64.28
CA GLN A 194 -45.53 -52.22 -62.87
C GLN A 194 -44.24 -51.98 -62.08
N LEU A 195 -43.08 -52.36 -62.62
CA LEU A 195 -41.78 -52.10 -61.97
C LEU A 195 -41.49 -50.60 -61.87
N VAL A 196 -41.76 -49.81 -62.91
CA VAL A 196 -41.59 -48.36 -62.87
C VAL A 196 -42.53 -47.73 -61.83
N LYS A 197 -43.78 -48.21 -61.71
CA LYS A 197 -44.71 -47.76 -60.67
C LYS A 197 -44.19 -48.08 -59.28
N GLN A 198 -43.74 -49.31 -59.03
CA GLN A 198 -43.13 -49.72 -57.75
C GLN A 198 -41.88 -48.90 -57.41
N GLN A 199 -41.02 -48.63 -58.40
CA GLN A 199 -39.84 -47.80 -58.17
C GLN A 199 -40.19 -46.33 -57.89
N ARG A 200 -41.21 -45.77 -58.55
CA ARG A 200 -41.70 -44.40 -58.25
C ARG A 200 -42.27 -44.30 -56.85
N GLU A 201 -43.08 -45.28 -56.44
CA GLU A 201 -43.63 -45.34 -55.08
C GLU A 201 -42.51 -45.45 -54.03
N ARG A 202 -41.50 -46.28 -54.29
CA ARG A 202 -40.33 -46.41 -53.41
C ARG A 202 -39.46 -45.15 -53.35
N LEU A 203 -39.26 -44.46 -54.48
CA LEU A 203 -38.54 -43.18 -54.51
C LEU A 203 -39.33 -42.09 -53.77
N ALA A 204 -40.67 -42.08 -53.89
CA ALA A 204 -41.52 -41.16 -53.15
C ALA A 204 -41.46 -41.41 -51.64
N SER A 205 -41.53 -42.68 -51.20
CA SER A 205 -41.41 -43.02 -49.78
C SER A 205 -40.03 -42.66 -49.22
N LEU A 206 -38.95 -42.97 -49.95
CA LEU A 206 -37.59 -42.65 -49.54
C LEU A 206 -37.35 -41.13 -49.46
N ASN A 207 -37.90 -40.37 -50.42
CA ASN A 207 -37.85 -38.90 -50.37
C ASN A 207 -38.63 -38.34 -49.18
N GLN A 208 -39.78 -38.92 -48.84
CA GLN A 208 -40.56 -38.51 -47.67
C GLN A 208 -39.82 -38.80 -46.37
N GLU A 209 -39.20 -39.98 -46.25
CA GLU A 209 -38.34 -40.33 -45.12
C GLU A 209 -37.16 -39.36 -44.98
N HIS A 210 -36.46 -39.08 -46.07
CA HIS A 210 -35.34 -38.13 -46.07
C HIS A 210 -35.78 -36.70 -45.70
N GLN A 211 -36.91 -36.22 -46.24
CA GLN A 211 -37.46 -34.92 -45.86
C GLN A 211 -37.85 -34.87 -44.38
N ALA A 212 -38.41 -35.95 -43.83
CA ALA A 212 -38.73 -36.05 -42.41
C ALA A 212 -37.46 -36.06 -41.54
N GLU A 213 -36.40 -36.75 -41.97
CA GLU A 213 -35.10 -36.73 -41.28
C GLU A 213 -34.47 -35.34 -41.30
N LEU A 214 -34.45 -34.66 -42.44
CA LEU A 214 -33.95 -33.30 -42.55
C LEU A 214 -34.75 -32.32 -41.67
N ALA A 215 -36.08 -32.42 -41.69
CA ALA A 215 -36.93 -31.60 -40.83
C ALA A 215 -36.67 -31.87 -39.35
N ARG A 216 -36.43 -33.13 -38.96
CA ARG A 216 -36.09 -33.49 -37.58
C ARG A 216 -34.74 -32.93 -37.14
N VAL A 217 -33.72 -33.02 -38.00
CA VAL A 217 -32.39 -32.46 -37.73
C VAL A 217 -32.46 -30.93 -37.65
N ALA A 218 -33.19 -30.29 -38.56
CA ALA A 218 -33.41 -28.85 -38.54
C ALA A 218 -34.11 -28.40 -37.26
N ALA A 219 -35.22 -29.04 -36.88
CA ALA A 219 -35.95 -28.73 -35.65
C ALA A 219 -35.10 -28.95 -34.39
N HIS A 220 -34.26 -29.99 -34.38
CA HIS A 220 -33.33 -30.21 -33.28
C HIS A 220 -32.25 -29.12 -33.20
N GLY A 221 -31.69 -28.70 -34.33
CA GLY A 221 -30.74 -27.61 -34.41
C GLY A 221 -31.33 -26.28 -33.95
N GLU A 222 -32.55 -25.95 -34.39
CA GLU A 222 -33.27 -24.76 -33.94
C GLU A 222 -33.55 -24.79 -32.44
N ALA A 223 -33.97 -25.94 -31.89
CA ALA A 223 -34.17 -26.12 -30.46
C ALA A 223 -32.88 -25.93 -29.66
N GLN A 224 -31.76 -26.51 -30.12
CA GLN A 224 -30.44 -26.33 -29.50
C GLN A 224 -29.97 -24.87 -29.54
N ILE A 225 -30.18 -24.18 -30.67
CA ILE A 225 -29.84 -22.76 -30.80
C ILE A 225 -30.70 -21.93 -29.85
N ALA A 226 -32.00 -22.19 -29.77
CA ALA A 226 -32.90 -21.47 -28.85
C ALA A 226 -32.53 -21.70 -27.38
N GLU A 227 -32.19 -22.94 -27.01
CA GLU A 227 -31.71 -23.28 -25.66
C GLU A 227 -30.40 -22.57 -25.34
N MET A 228 -29.41 -22.64 -26.22
CA MET A 228 -28.12 -21.98 -26.04
C MET A 228 -28.26 -20.46 -25.99
N GLN A 229 -29.14 -19.86 -26.80
CA GLN A 229 -29.46 -18.43 -26.73
C GLN A 229 -30.10 -18.07 -25.39
N GLY A 230 -31.00 -18.90 -24.87
CA GLY A 230 -31.58 -18.74 -23.53
C GLY A 230 -30.52 -18.77 -22.43
N GLN A 231 -29.59 -19.72 -22.49
CA GLN A 231 -28.46 -19.81 -21.55
C GLN A 231 -27.55 -18.58 -21.64
N ILE A 232 -27.23 -18.10 -22.85
CA ILE A 232 -26.43 -16.89 -23.06
C ILE A 232 -27.14 -15.66 -22.46
N GLN A 233 -28.45 -15.54 -22.65
CA GLN A 233 -29.22 -14.44 -22.05
C GLN A 233 -29.22 -14.51 -20.52
N ALA A 234 -29.40 -15.70 -19.94
CA ALA A 234 -29.35 -15.90 -18.49
C ALA A 234 -27.97 -15.56 -17.92
N LEU A 235 -26.88 -16.00 -18.57
CA LEU A 235 -25.51 -15.67 -18.17
C LEU A 235 -25.25 -14.16 -18.24
N ARG A 236 -25.71 -13.49 -19.31
CA ARG A 236 -25.61 -12.03 -19.43
C ARG A 236 -26.35 -11.31 -18.30
N GLN A 237 -27.56 -11.76 -17.96
CA GLN A 237 -28.31 -11.19 -16.83
C GLN A 237 -27.58 -11.42 -15.49
N GLN A 238 -26.98 -12.58 -15.29
CA GLN A 238 -26.19 -12.86 -14.09
C GLN A 238 -24.93 -11.99 -14.02
N GLU A 239 -24.27 -11.76 -15.15
CA GLU A 239 -23.09 -10.90 -15.24
C GLU A 239 -23.45 -9.44 -14.93
N THR A 240 -24.53 -8.91 -15.50
CA THR A 240 -24.96 -7.54 -15.19
C THR A 240 -25.32 -7.38 -13.71
N LEU A 241 -26.06 -8.33 -13.13
CA LEU A 241 -26.35 -8.32 -11.69
C LEU A 241 -25.07 -8.38 -10.85
N SER A 242 -24.11 -9.22 -11.25
CA SER A 242 -22.82 -9.33 -10.56
C SER A 242 -22.00 -8.04 -10.66
N GLN A 243 -22.02 -7.38 -11.82
CA GLN A 243 -21.37 -6.09 -12.02
C GLN A 243 -22.04 -5.02 -11.16
N THR A 244 -23.37 -4.94 -11.14
CA THR A 244 -24.12 -3.99 -10.30
C THR A 244 -23.86 -4.20 -8.81
N LEU A 245 -23.84 -5.46 -8.35
CA LEU A 245 -23.51 -5.77 -6.96
C LEU A 245 -22.07 -5.40 -6.62
N LYS A 246 -21.12 -5.66 -7.53
CA LYS A 246 -19.73 -5.23 -7.35
C LYS A 246 -19.62 -3.71 -7.26
N THR A 247 -20.29 -2.96 -8.13
CA THR A 247 -20.26 -1.49 -8.08
C THR A 247 -20.87 -0.96 -6.78
N GLN A 248 -22.00 -1.52 -6.34
CA GLN A 248 -22.62 -1.16 -5.07
C GLN A 248 -21.69 -1.45 -3.88
N LEU A 249 -21.03 -2.61 -3.86
CA LEU A 249 -20.10 -2.96 -2.79
C LEU A 249 -18.86 -2.07 -2.79
N THR A 250 -18.32 -1.72 -3.96
CA THR A 250 -17.20 -0.77 -4.05
C THR A 250 -17.58 0.63 -3.59
N GLU A 251 -18.80 1.08 -3.89
CA GLU A 251 -19.30 2.38 -3.44
C GLU A 251 -19.51 2.38 -1.91
N GLN A 252 -20.11 1.32 -1.36
CA GLN A 252 -20.26 1.15 0.09
C GLN A 252 -18.91 1.14 0.81
N LEU A 253 -17.91 0.42 0.28
CA LEU A 253 -16.56 0.41 0.84
C LEU A 253 -15.92 1.79 0.78
N ALA A 254 -16.09 2.53 -0.33
CA ALA A 254 -15.56 3.87 -0.47
C ALA A 254 -16.21 4.85 0.53
N VAL A 255 -17.52 4.72 0.78
CA VAL A 255 -18.22 5.51 1.81
C VAL A 255 -17.68 5.17 3.20
N GLN A 256 -17.57 3.89 3.54
CA GLN A 256 -17.02 3.48 4.84
C GLN A 256 -15.58 3.94 5.04
N GLN A 257 -14.74 3.87 4.01
CA GLN A 257 -13.37 4.38 4.06
C GLN A 257 -13.34 5.88 4.33
N ARG A 258 -14.20 6.67 3.67
CA ARG A 258 -14.32 8.11 3.94
C ARG A 258 -14.78 8.39 5.37
N GLU A 259 -15.77 7.67 5.88
CA GLU A 259 -16.21 7.81 7.28
C GLU A 259 -15.09 7.47 8.26
N HIS A 260 -14.31 6.43 8.00
CA HIS A 260 -13.14 6.05 8.79
C HIS A 260 -12.04 7.12 8.75
N ASP A 261 -11.74 7.66 7.56
CA ASP A 261 -10.74 8.72 7.40
C ASP A 261 -11.17 10.01 8.10
N GLU A 262 -12.44 10.41 7.96
CA GLU A 262 -13.02 11.55 8.68
C GLU A 262 -12.96 11.34 10.20
N MET A 263 -13.30 10.14 10.67
CA MET A 263 -13.21 9.79 12.09
C MET A 263 -11.76 9.85 12.59
N ALA A 264 -10.80 9.38 11.80
CA ALA A 264 -9.38 9.44 12.12
C ALA A 264 -8.85 10.87 12.19
N VAL A 265 -9.31 11.76 11.29
CA VAL A 265 -8.99 13.19 11.33
C VAL A 265 -9.56 13.83 12.60
N ARG A 266 -10.85 13.59 12.90
CA ARG A 266 -11.49 14.11 14.12
C ARG A 266 -10.78 13.63 15.39
N LEU A 267 -10.36 12.37 15.44
CA LEU A 267 -9.62 11.82 16.58
C LEU A 267 -8.24 12.50 16.73
N ARG A 268 -7.53 12.75 15.63
CA ARG A 268 -6.24 13.46 15.68
C ARG A 268 -6.40 14.90 16.15
N GLU A 269 -7.48 15.58 15.74
CA GLU A 269 -7.80 16.93 16.21
C GLU A 269 -8.10 16.93 17.71
N THR A 270 -8.94 16.01 18.20
CA THR A 270 -9.23 15.92 19.63
C THR A 270 -7.99 15.54 20.45
N GLU A 271 -7.13 14.64 19.96
CA GLU A 271 -5.86 14.33 20.59
C GLU A 271 -4.92 15.54 20.65
N ARG A 272 -4.85 16.34 19.58
CA ARG A 272 -4.06 17.58 19.55
C ARG A 272 -4.60 18.58 20.55
N HIS A 273 -5.91 18.82 20.57
CA HIS A 273 -6.55 19.70 21.55
C HIS A 273 -6.28 19.23 22.98
N ALA A 274 -6.47 17.95 23.27
CA ALA A 274 -6.18 17.38 24.58
C ALA A 274 -4.69 17.49 24.97
N ARG A 275 -3.76 17.36 24.02
CA ARG A 275 -2.33 17.60 24.26
C ARG A 275 -2.06 19.05 24.60
N THR A 276 -2.57 19.99 23.82
CA THR A 276 -2.38 21.43 24.07
C THR A 276 -2.99 21.86 25.40
N GLU A 277 -4.16 21.34 25.76
CA GLU A 277 -4.78 21.61 27.06
C GLU A 277 -3.93 21.06 28.20
N ARG A 278 -3.38 19.84 28.06
CA ARG A 278 -2.48 19.25 29.06
C ARG A 278 -1.17 20.00 29.20
N GLU A 279 -0.61 20.51 28.11
CA GLU A 279 0.60 21.34 28.13
C GLU A 279 0.33 22.68 28.80
N ALA A 280 -0.77 23.36 28.44
CA ALA A 280 -1.18 24.62 29.08
C ALA A 280 -1.43 24.45 30.58
N LEU A 281 -2.11 23.39 31.01
CA LEU A 281 -2.31 23.09 32.43
C LEU A 281 -0.98 22.82 33.15
N ARG A 282 -0.04 22.10 32.53
CA ARG A 282 1.28 21.86 33.10
C ARG A 282 2.05 23.17 33.29
N GLU A 283 2.06 24.04 32.30
CA GLU A 283 2.71 25.35 32.39
C GLU A 283 2.09 26.21 33.50
N GLN A 284 0.75 26.20 33.62
CA GLN A 284 0.05 26.90 34.70
C GLN A 284 0.44 26.36 36.09
N PHE A 285 0.47 25.03 36.26
CA PHE A 285 0.88 24.42 37.52
C PHE A 285 2.35 24.70 37.84
N ASP A 286 3.25 24.64 36.85
CA ASP A 286 4.66 24.94 37.05
C ASP A 286 4.88 26.41 37.44
N GLU A 287 4.15 27.34 36.83
CA GLU A 287 4.21 28.75 37.18
C GLU A 287 3.64 29.03 38.58
N GLU A 288 2.52 28.40 38.93
CA GLU A 288 1.95 28.50 40.29
C GLU A 288 2.90 27.92 41.33
N LEU A 289 3.51 26.76 41.06
CA LEU A 289 4.51 26.15 41.93
C LEU A 289 5.74 27.05 42.09
N ARG A 290 6.25 27.65 41.00
CA ARG A 290 7.37 28.60 41.04
C ARG A 290 7.02 29.83 41.87
N ALA A 291 5.86 30.44 41.62
CA ALA A 291 5.39 31.59 42.38
C ALA A 291 5.25 31.25 43.87
N ARG A 292 4.75 30.05 44.19
CA ARG A 292 4.63 29.57 45.58
C ARG A 292 6.00 29.36 46.22
N ILE A 293 6.95 28.75 45.51
CA ILE A 293 8.33 28.56 45.98
C ILE A 293 8.97 29.92 46.28
N ILE A 294 8.93 30.86 45.33
CA ILE A 294 9.48 32.21 45.50
C ILE A 294 8.84 32.92 46.69
N ALA A 295 7.51 32.87 46.82
CA ALA A 295 6.81 33.47 47.95
C ALA A 295 7.23 32.85 49.30
N THR A 296 7.36 31.52 49.36
CA THR A 296 7.81 30.83 50.59
C THR A 296 9.28 31.14 50.91
N GLN A 297 10.15 31.23 49.90
CA GLN A 297 11.56 31.61 50.05
C GLN A 297 11.68 33.05 50.56
N ALA A 298 10.98 33.99 49.93
CA ALA A 298 10.96 35.40 50.36
C ALA A 298 10.44 35.55 51.80
N ALA A 299 9.39 34.82 52.16
CA ALA A 299 8.88 34.81 53.54
C ALA A 299 9.90 34.24 54.54
N ALA A 300 10.62 33.17 54.17
CA ALA A 300 11.65 32.58 55.01
C ALA A 300 12.89 33.50 55.16
N GLU A 301 13.30 34.16 54.08
CA GLU A 301 14.39 35.15 54.09
C GLU A 301 14.03 36.34 54.97
N GLU A 302 12.83 36.90 54.82
CA GLU A 302 12.34 38.00 55.66
C GLU A 302 12.27 37.59 57.13
N GLN A 303 11.79 36.37 57.42
CA GLN A 303 11.78 35.86 58.79
C GLN A 303 13.19 35.68 59.37
N THR A 304 14.15 35.28 58.54
CA THR A 304 15.56 35.17 58.93
C THR A 304 16.16 36.54 59.21
N ARG A 305 15.96 37.53 58.33
CA ARG A 305 16.40 38.92 58.54
C ARG A 305 15.84 39.54 59.81
N ARG A 306 14.55 39.31 60.10
CA ARG A 306 13.91 39.76 61.35
C ARG A 306 14.58 39.13 62.57
N ARG A 307 14.80 37.80 62.55
CA ARG A 307 15.49 37.09 63.64
C ARG A 307 16.92 37.59 63.84
N GLU A 308 17.67 37.86 62.77
CA GLU A 308 19.02 38.42 62.82
C GLU A 308 19.04 39.85 63.38
N ALA A 309 18.11 40.70 62.96
CA ALA A 309 17.98 42.06 63.48
C ALA A 309 17.64 42.06 64.97
N GLU A 310 16.68 41.23 65.39
CA GLU A 310 16.33 41.06 66.81
C GLU A 310 17.51 40.48 67.62
N ALA A 311 18.21 39.48 67.10
CA ALA A 311 19.37 38.89 67.76
C ALA A 311 20.52 39.91 67.89
N SER A 312 20.75 40.72 66.86
CA SER A 312 21.75 41.80 66.87
C SER A 312 21.42 42.87 67.90
N GLN A 313 20.15 43.31 67.96
CA GLN A 313 19.69 44.27 68.97
C GLN A 313 19.83 43.72 70.40
N ARG A 314 19.38 42.48 70.63
CA ARG A 314 19.54 41.82 71.94
C ARG A 314 21.01 41.64 72.30
N GLY A 315 21.86 41.26 71.34
CA GLY A 315 23.31 41.12 71.53
C GLY A 315 23.98 42.44 71.92
N ALA A 316 23.64 43.53 71.22
CA ALA A 316 24.15 44.87 71.54
C ALA A 316 23.75 45.30 72.96
N TYR A 317 22.49 45.09 73.35
CA TYR A 317 22.00 45.40 74.69
C TYR A 317 22.71 44.56 75.77
N GLN A 318 22.88 43.24 75.54
CA GLN A 318 23.59 42.34 76.46
C GLN A 318 25.06 42.72 76.67
N VAL A 319 25.72 43.27 75.65
CA VAL A 319 27.10 43.78 75.81
C VAL A 319 27.11 45.03 76.69
N LEU A 320 26.19 45.96 76.50
CA LEU A 320 26.07 47.15 77.34
C LEU A 320 25.73 46.78 78.79
N GLU A 321 24.84 45.81 79.03
CA GLU A 321 24.56 45.27 80.36
C GLU A 321 25.81 44.67 81.02
N ARG A 322 26.58 43.85 80.28
CA ARG A 322 27.82 43.27 80.80
C ARG A 322 28.87 44.32 81.15
N LEU A 323 29.04 45.35 80.31
CA LEU A 323 29.95 46.45 80.57
C LEU A 323 29.53 47.24 81.82
N ALA A 324 28.25 47.56 81.95
CA ALA A 324 27.70 48.23 83.13
C ALA A 324 27.89 47.39 84.41
N GLY A 325 27.67 46.07 84.34
CA GLY A 325 27.88 45.14 85.46
C GLY A 325 29.35 45.01 85.89
N GLN A 326 30.31 45.29 85.00
CA GLN A 326 31.75 45.38 85.31
C GLN A 326 32.17 46.77 85.82
N GLY A 327 31.22 47.69 86.01
CA GLY A 327 31.47 49.04 86.54
C GLY A 327 31.82 50.09 85.49
N VAL A 328 31.64 49.80 84.19
CA VAL A 328 31.79 50.83 83.14
C VAL A 328 30.62 51.81 83.22
N VAL A 329 30.94 53.10 83.28
CA VAL A 329 29.96 54.19 83.35
C VAL A 329 29.98 55.03 82.07
N PHE A 330 28.80 55.41 81.56
CA PHE A 330 28.68 56.28 80.40
C PHE A 330 28.64 57.74 80.84
N VAL A 331 29.68 58.52 80.47
CA VAL A 331 29.79 59.92 80.84
C VAL A 331 29.78 60.79 79.58
N VAL A 332 28.91 61.80 79.56
CA VAL A 332 28.79 62.77 78.47
C VAL A 332 28.89 64.18 79.03
N PHE A 333 29.41 65.12 78.24
CA PHE A 333 29.49 66.53 78.65
C PHE A 333 28.45 67.35 77.89
N HIS A 334 27.67 68.13 78.63
CA HIS A 334 26.72 69.11 78.07
C HIS A 334 26.91 70.47 78.74
N PRO A 335 27.02 71.58 77.97
CA PRO A 335 27.10 72.92 78.55
C PRO A 335 25.95 73.18 79.54
N GLY A 336 26.23 73.77 80.69
CA GLY A 336 25.21 74.07 81.71
C GLY A 336 24.79 72.89 82.58
N ALA A 337 24.97 71.64 82.09
CA ALA A 337 24.74 70.42 82.85
C ALA A 337 26.03 69.77 83.38
N GLY A 338 27.18 70.09 82.77
CA GLY A 338 28.49 69.54 83.12
C GLY A 338 28.68 68.09 82.63
N HIS A 339 29.51 67.33 83.34
CA HIS A 339 29.66 65.89 83.12
C HIS A 339 28.45 65.15 83.69
N LEU A 340 27.63 64.61 82.80
CA LEU A 340 26.46 63.81 83.13
C LEU A 340 26.80 62.33 83.01
N THR A 341 26.51 61.57 84.06
CA THR A 341 26.48 60.11 83.97
C THR A 341 25.12 59.67 83.44
N VAL A 342 25.10 58.96 82.32
CA VAL A 342 23.88 58.41 81.72
C VAL A 342 23.74 56.96 82.19
N PRO A 343 22.77 56.63 83.05
CA PRO A 343 22.56 55.24 83.47
C PRO A 343 22.10 54.40 82.28
N LEU A 344 22.40 53.09 82.28
CA LEU A 344 22.11 52.19 81.16
C LEU A 344 20.63 52.25 80.72
N GLN A 345 19.69 52.32 81.68
CA GLN A 345 18.26 52.46 81.43
C GLN A 345 17.84 53.76 80.70
N ASP A 346 18.67 54.80 80.75
CA ASP A 346 18.43 56.10 80.12
C ASP A 346 19.19 56.25 78.79
N VAL A 347 20.05 55.30 78.41
CA VAL A 347 20.89 55.41 77.20
C VAL A 347 20.04 55.58 75.95
N ASP A 348 18.98 54.79 75.78
CA ASP A 348 18.06 54.92 74.64
C ASP A 348 17.37 56.28 74.62
N ARG A 349 16.95 56.78 75.79
CA ARG A 349 16.34 58.10 75.95
C ARG A 349 17.33 59.22 75.60
N TYR A 350 18.60 59.06 75.97
CA TYR A 350 19.66 60.00 75.64
C TYR A 350 19.96 60.00 74.13
N LEU A 351 20.08 58.82 73.51
CA LEU A 351 20.35 58.71 72.07
C LEU A 351 19.19 59.25 71.22
N ALA A 352 17.95 59.09 71.66
CA ALA A 352 16.78 59.64 70.96
C ALA A 352 16.81 61.17 70.88
N SER A 353 17.27 61.85 71.94
CA SER A 353 17.51 63.30 71.91
C SER A 353 18.46 63.74 73.03
N PRO A 354 19.76 63.96 72.71
CA PRO A 354 20.74 64.41 73.69
C PRO A 354 20.42 65.78 74.29
N LEU A 355 19.86 66.69 73.46
CA LEU A 355 19.51 68.04 73.88
C LEU A 355 18.32 68.06 74.85
N THR A 356 17.29 67.26 74.59
CA THR A 356 16.14 67.12 75.52
C THR A 356 16.61 66.53 76.85
N TYR A 357 17.49 65.53 76.80
CA TYR A 357 18.06 64.91 78.00
C TYR A 357 18.86 65.92 78.82
N ALA A 358 19.76 66.68 78.17
CA ALA A 358 20.55 67.72 78.82
C ALA A 358 19.68 68.86 79.38
N ALA A 359 18.69 69.32 78.63
CA ALA A 359 17.73 70.34 79.08
C ALA A 359 16.97 69.89 80.34
N SER A 360 16.51 68.63 80.36
CA SER A 360 15.85 68.04 81.53
C SER A 360 16.77 67.97 82.76
N LYS A 361 18.08 67.68 82.58
CA LYS A 361 19.06 67.71 83.69
C LYS A 361 19.38 69.13 84.16
N CYS A 362 19.20 70.11 83.29
CA CYS A 362 19.30 71.54 83.58
C CYS A 362 17.99 72.14 84.13
N PHE A 363 16.93 71.33 84.31
CA PHE A 363 15.61 71.76 84.79
C PHE A 363 14.96 72.87 83.95
N VAL A 364 15.20 72.88 82.64
CA VAL A 364 14.61 73.82 81.69
C VAL A 364 13.93 73.08 80.53
N PRO A 365 12.89 73.67 79.91
CA PRO A 365 12.36 73.13 78.67
C PRO A 365 13.44 73.16 77.57
N GLU A 366 13.37 72.18 76.66
CA GLU A 366 14.31 72.02 75.55
C GLU A 366 14.43 73.27 74.67
N THR A 367 13.34 74.00 74.49
CA THR A 367 13.30 75.26 73.73
C THR A 367 14.18 76.33 74.39
N GLN A 368 14.06 76.51 75.71
CA GLN A 368 14.88 77.45 76.47
C GLN A 368 16.34 77.02 76.49
N TYR A 369 16.62 75.72 76.64
CA TYR A 369 17.99 75.21 76.61
C TYR A 369 18.68 75.44 75.26
N ARG A 370 17.97 75.25 74.14
CA ARG A 370 18.50 75.56 72.79
C ARG A 370 18.82 77.03 72.62
N GLN A 371 17.90 77.91 73.00
CA GLN A 371 18.07 79.36 72.90
C GLN A 371 19.22 79.84 73.80
N TRP A 372 19.30 79.29 75.01
CA TRP A 372 20.41 79.54 75.91
C TRP A 372 21.74 79.03 75.35
N LEU A 373 21.76 77.82 74.75
CA LEU A 373 22.97 77.23 74.20
C LEU A 373 23.53 78.08 73.05
N GLU A 374 22.65 78.60 72.19
CA GLU A 374 23.00 79.56 71.13
C GLU A 374 23.62 80.83 71.72
N HIS A 375 22.98 81.42 72.75
CA HIS A 375 23.53 82.57 73.48
C HIS A 375 24.85 82.27 74.18
N TYR A 376 24.99 81.10 74.79
CA TYR A 376 26.18 80.67 75.52
C TYR A 376 27.39 80.50 74.59
N GLN A 377 27.16 79.94 73.40
CA GLN A 377 28.19 79.78 72.37
C GLN A 377 28.52 81.11 71.68
N ARG A 378 27.53 81.97 71.46
CA ARG A 378 27.68 83.27 70.81
C ARG A 378 26.86 84.35 71.53
N PRO A 379 27.41 85.00 72.58
CA PRO A 379 26.70 86.01 73.35
C PRO A 379 26.67 87.34 72.57
N ARG A 380 25.71 87.44 71.65
CA ARG A 380 25.49 88.58 70.75
C ARG A 380 24.01 88.97 70.80
N CYS A 381 23.72 90.25 70.63
CA CYS A 381 22.37 90.77 70.72
C CYS A 381 21.50 90.29 69.54
N ASP A 382 20.36 89.70 69.86
CA ASP A 382 19.35 89.22 68.90
C ASP A 382 18.34 90.29 68.46
N GLY A 383 18.42 91.51 69.00
CA GLY A 383 17.57 92.62 68.61
C GLY A 383 17.79 93.01 67.15
N LEU A 384 16.72 93.42 66.47
CA LEU A 384 16.77 93.90 65.09
C LEU A 384 16.94 95.43 65.07
N GLN A 385 17.89 95.90 64.27
CA GLN A 385 18.07 97.32 63.96
C GLN A 385 16.93 97.81 63.04
N ALA A 386 16.84 99.13 62.84
CA ALA A 386 15.78 99.76 62.03
C ALA A 386 15.80 99.36 60.54
N ASP A 387 16.93 98.85 60.06
CA ASP A 387 17.16 98.32 58.71
C ASP A 387 16.89 96.80 58.59
N GLY A 388 16.44 96.15 59.68
CA GLY A 388 16.17 94.71 59.73
C GLY A 388 17.40 93.83 59.95
N GLN A 389 18.60 94.39 60.14
CA GLN A 389 19.80 93.61 60.45
C GLN A 389 19.88 93.28 61.95
N ARG A 390 20.56 92.17 62.29
CA ARG A 390 20.81 91.82 63.70
C ARG A 390 21.77 92.83 64.32
N CYS A 391 21.48 93.21 65.56
CA CYS A 391 22.29 94.16 66.31
C CYS A 391 23.74 93.70 66.50
N ASP A 392 23.95 92.40 66.76
CA ASP A 392 25.26 91.73 66.92
C ASP A 392 26.21 92.41 67.93
N VAL A 393 25.70 93.29 68.79
CA VAL A 393 26.45 93.86 69.92
C VAL A 393 26.73 92.75 70.93
N ALA A 394 27.96 92.66 71.42
CA ALA A 394 28.32 91.72 72.47
C ALA A 394 27.47 91.93 73.73
N VAL A 395 26.83 90.86 74.20
CA VAL A 395 26.04 90.84 75.44
C VAL A 395 26.73 89.98 76.47
N GLU A 396 26.33 90.12 77.74
CA GLU A 396 26.88 89.31 78.82
C GLU A 396 26.50 87.83 78.63
N ARG A 397 27.50 86.93 78.69
CA ARG A 397 27.27 85.49 78.58
C ARG A 397 26.59 85.00 79.86
N ILE A 398 25.50 84.26 79.69
CA ILE A 398 24.83 83.59 80.82
C ILE A 398 25.39 82.18 80.95
N GLU A 399 26.08 81.90 82.04
CA GLU A 399 26.74 80.61 82.29
C GLU A 399 25.78 79.45 82.58
N THR A 400 24.55 79.75 83.03
CA THR A 400 23.57 78.71 83.44
C THR A 400 22.24 78.84 82.71
N PRO A 401 21.69 77.74 82.15
CA PRO A 401 20.46 77.78 81.37
C PRO A 401 19.24 78.29 82.14
N GLY A 402 19.12 77.94 83.42
CA GLY A 402 18.00 78.38 84.26
C GLY A 402 17.96 79.89 84.53
N ARG A 403 19.06 80.62 84.29
CA ARG A 403 19.12 82.09 84.43
C ARG A 403 18.90 82.83 83.11
N PHE A 404 18.78 82.11 82.01
CA PHE A 404 18.56 82.70 80.70
C PHE A 404 17.09 83.05 80.51
N VAL A 405 16.81 84.33 80.27
CA VAL A 405 15.48 84.86 79.99
C VAL A 405 15.48 85.43 78.58
N LEU A 406 14.67 84.86 77.70
CA LEU A 406 14.54 85.33 76.33
C LEU A 406 14.03 86.78 76.30
N GLY A 407 14.63 87.61 75.44
CA GLY A 407 14.35 89.05 75.31
C GLY A 407 15.09 89.94 76.31
N ASP A 408 15.53 89.37 77.44
CA ASP A 408 16.41 90.05 78.40
C ASP A 408 17.85 89.57 78.19
N SER A 409 18.18 88.33 78.54
CA SER A 409 19.55 87.81 78.50
C SER A 409 20.25 87.91 77.13
N ASN A 410 19.51 87.77 76.02
CA ASN A 410 20.03 87.81 74.65
C ASN A 410 19.93 89.19 73.95
N CYS A 411 19.59 90.25 74.68
CA CYS A 411 19.46 91.61 74.12
C CYS A 411 20.44 92.60 74.76
N CYS A 412 20.94 93.58 74.01
CA CYS A 412 21.75 94.68 74.57
C CYS A 412 20.84 95.69 75.31
N MET A 413 21.42 96.59 76.10
CA MET A 413 20.66 97.56 76.91
C MET A 413 19.64 98.38 76.09
N VAL A 414 19.99 98.73 74.84
CA VAL A 414 19.10 99.46 73.93
C VAL A 414 17.88 98.62 73.55
N HIS A 415 18.09 97.36 73.15
CA HIS A 415 17.00 96.46 72.76
C HIS A 415 16.19 95.95 73.96
N LYS A 416 16.80 95.82 75.15
CA LYS A 416 16.09 95.56 76.41
C LYS A 416 15.13 96.69 76.75
N ALA A 417 15.59 97.95 76.66
CA ALA A 417 14.75 99.12 76.93
C ALA A 417 13.62 99.27 75.90
N ALA A 418 13.91 99.05 74.62
CA ALA A 418 12.91 99.08 73.55
C ALA A 418 11.85 97.97 73.70
N ALA A 419 12.23 96.77 74.12
CA ALA A 419 11.31 95.67 74.37
C ALA A 419 10.38 95.94 75.57
N ARG A 420 10.92 96.49 76.68
CA ARG A 420 10.13 96.85 77.88
C ARG A 420 9.08 97.93 77.59
N LEU A 421 9.38 98.87 76.69
CA LEU A 421 8.42 99.90 76.24
C LEU A 421 7.28 99.34 75.37
N ARG A 422 7.48 98.18 74.72
CA ARG A 422 6.43 97.51 73.93
C ARG A 422 5.53 96.60 74.76
N THR A 423 5.96 96.17 75.96
CA THR A 423 5.21 95.23 76.81
C THR A 423 4.34 95.91 77.89
N VAL A 424 4.37 97.23 78.00
CA VAL A 424 3.52 98.03 78.93
C VAL A 424 2.47 98.85 78.16
N GLY A 425 2.13 98.39 76.94
CA GLY A 425 1.08 98.95 76.08
C GLY A 425 -0.03 97.94 75.84
#